data_AF-A0A505HM57-F1
#
_entry.id   AF-A0A505HM57-F1
#
_cell.length_a   1.000
_cell.length_b   1.000
_cell.length_c   1.000
_cell.angle_alpha   90.00
_cell.angle_beta   90.00
_cell.angle_gamma   90.00
#
_symmetry.space_group_name_H-M   'P 1'
#
loop_
_entity.id
_entity.type
_entity.pdbx_description
1 polymer ?
#
loop_
_entity_poly.entity_id
_entity_poly.type
_entity_poly.pdbx_seq_one_letter_code
_entity_poly.pdbx_strand_id
1 'polypeptide(L)'
;MPDAGPTAVLPRRPLTVGELLDAAVLLLRDHARVLVPLALVLALAEQAVLHPLRLLVEADPPQWWPADFGDSLPWYWLLLATGAGTEAAIIALLGGPAARGAGAALLGRRPGPAELLRGSRPGAALLAAVAVGPVVALAALTGPGWFLAYGLLGLVVPVLVLDGVPGHRAPWRAIRLAGRVSARAAAVRLLGYLGWWLIRLGIGLGVYHGLGMLGLFDVSAWALPVTVAAFAAVNALAYPALACLDAVLHLETRIRTEGLDIRLSRAPAGVPEPVLLAAQR
;
A
#
# COMPACT_ATOMS: atom_id res chain seq x y z
N MET A 1 16.64 -23.19 -23.66
CA MET A 1 17.17 -22.07 -22.84
C MET A 1 16.66 -22.22 -21.41
N PRO A 2 17.47 -22.70 -20.46
CA PRO A 2 17.08 -22.69 -19.05
C PRO A 2 18.19 -22.08 -18.18
N ASP A 3 18.39 -20.75 -18.22
CA ASP A 3 19.38 -20.03 -17.38
C ASP A 3 18.76 -18.90 -16.55
N ALA A 4 17.44 -18.82 -16.46
CA ALA A 4 16.80 -17.95 -15.47
C ALA A 4 16.74 -18.72 -14.14
N GLY A 5 17.77 -18.56 -13.31
CA GLY A 5 17.66 -18.90 -11.88
C GLY A 5 16.40 -18.27 -11.26
N PRO A 6 15.88 -18.80 -10.14
CA PRO A 6 14.63 -18.34 -9.56
C PRO A 6 14.65 -16.81 -9.42
N THR A 7 13.69 -16.13 -10.05
CA THR A 7 13.59 -14.67 -10.05
C THR A 7 13.51 -14.20 -8.61
N ALA A 8 14.62 -13.68 -8.11
CA ALA A 8 14.70 -13.18 -6.75
C ALA A 8 13.76 -11.98 -6.64
N VAL A 9 12.70 -12.12 -5.83
CA VAL A 9 11.67 -11.09 -5.61
C VAL A 9 12.30 -9.76 -5.19
N LEU A 10 13.44 -9.78 -4.49
CA LEU A 10 14.19 -8.60 -4.06
C LEU A 10 15.70 -8.82 -4.21
N PRO A 11 16.33 -8.31 -5.29
CA PRO A 11 17.79 -8.33 -5.40
C PRO A 11 18.40 -7.34 -4.39
N ARG A 12 19.59 -7.67 -3.86
CA ARG A 12 20.30 -6.87 -2.84
C ARG A 12 21.00 -5.63 -3.40
N ARG A 13 20.42 -5.02 -4.43
CA ARG A 13 20.94 -3.83 -5.12
C ARG A 13 19.85 -2.76 -5.19
N PRO A 14 20.21 -1.48 -5.36
CA PRO A 14 19.22 -0.43 -5.61
C PRO A 14 18.41 -0.72 -6.88
N LEU A 15 17.10 -0.51 -6.81
CA LEU A 15 16.16 -0.85 -7.88
C LEU A 15 15.69 0.40 -8.65
N THR A 16 15.39 0.19 -9.93
CA THR A 16 14.63 1.15 -10.76
C THR A 16 13.16 1.15 -10.36
N VAL A 17 12.39 2.17 -10.81
CA VAL A 17 10.95 2.26 -10.50
C VAL A 17 10.19 1.06 -11.07
N GLY A 18 10.53 0.61 -12.29
CA GLY A 18 9.91 -0.56 -12.90
C GLY A 18 10.20 -1.85 -12.12
N GLU A 19 11.47 -2.07 -11.72
CA GLU A 19 11.84 -3.24 -10.90
C GLU A 19 11.16 -3.22 -9.52
N LEU A 20 10.91 -2.05 -8.93
CA LEU A 20 10.18 -1.93 -7.66
C LEU A 20 8.71 -2.36 -7.80
N LEU A 21 8.05 -1.94 -8.88
CA LEU A 21 6.67 -2.33 -9.16
C LEU A 21 6.57 -3.82 -9.48
N ASP A 22 7.51 -4.36 -10.25
CA ASP A 22 7.57 -5.81 -10.55
C ASP A 22 7.81 -6.63 -9.27
N ALA A 23 8.76 -6.22 -8.44
CA ALA A 23 9.01 -6.85 -7.14
C ALA A 23 7.77 -6.84 -6.23
N ALA A 24 7.02 -5.75 -6.20
CA ALA A 24 5.77 -5.66 -5.44
C ALA A 24 4.70 -6.63 -5.95
N VAL A 25 4.56 -6.77 -7.27
CA VAL A 25 3.61 -7.70 -7.90
C VAL A 25 4.05 -9.16 -7.67
N LEU A 26 5.34 -9.46 -7.80
CA LEU A 26 5.88 -10.80 -7.48
C LEU A 26 5.65 -11.16 -6.02
N LEU A 27 5.88 -10.22 -5.10
CA LEU A 27 5.60 -10.41 -3.68
C LEU A 27 4.12 -10.65 -3.41
N LEU A 28 3.24 -9.88 -4.05
CA LEU A 28 1.80 -10.10 -3.97
C LEU A 28 1.44 -11.50 -4.49
N ARG A 29 1.99 -11.91 -5.64
CA ARG A 29 1.73 -13.21 -6.24
C ARG A 29 2.16 -14.37 -5.31
N ASP A 30 3.32 -14.25 -4.69
CA ASP A 30 3.84 -15.27 -3.75
C ASP A 30 2.96 -15.39 -2.48
N HIS A 31 2.21 -14.35 -2.14
CA HIS A 31 1.39 -14.30 -0.92
C HIS A 31 -0.10 -14.02 -1.16
N ALA A 32 -0.56 -14.20 -2.40
CA ALA A 32 -1.92 -13.84 -2.83
C ALA A 32 -3.00 -14.57 -2.03
N ARG A 33 -2.73 -15.83 -1.64
CA ARG A 33 -3.64 -16.67 -0.83
C ARG A 33 -3.99 -16.07 0.53
N VAL A 34 -3.17 -15.15 1.05
CA VAL A 34 -3.40 -14.47 2.33
C VAL A 34 -3.81 -13.02 2.08
N LEU A 35 -3.05 -12.31 1.24
CA LEU A 35 -3.23 -10.88 1.05
C LEU A 35 -4.52 -10.53 0.32
N VAL A 36 -4.92 -11.28 -0.71
CA VAL A 36 -6.11 -10.96 -1.51
C VAL A 36 -7.40 -11.22 -0.73
N PRO A 37 -7.63 -12.37 -0.06
CA PRO A 37 -8.83 -12.56 0.75
C PRO A 37 -8.93 -11.56 1.89
N LEU A 38 -7.81 -11.24 2.56
CA LEU A 38 -7.80 -10.24 3.62
C LEU A 38 -8.17 -8.84 3.09
N ALA A 39 -7.59 -8.46 1.94
CA ALA A 39 -7.91 -7.20 1.28
C ALA A 39 -9.36 -7.14 0.80
N LEU A 40 -9.94 -8.25 0.34
CA LEU A 40 -11.35 -8.32 -0.06
C LEU A 40 -12.27 -8.06 1.13
N VAL A 41 -12.02 -8.71 2.27
CA VAL A 41 -12.80 -8.47 3.50
C VAL A 41 -12.69 -7.02 3.94
N LEU A 42 -11.47 -6.45 3.91
CA LEU A 42 -11.24 -5.05 4.27
C LEU A 42 -11.89 -4.08 3.28
N ALA A 43 -11.87 -4.37 1.97
CA ALA A 43 -12.51 -3.56 0.95
C ALA A 43 -14.04 -3.59 1.08
N LEU A 44 -14.63 -4.75 1.41
CA LEU A 44 -16.07 -4.83 1.71
C LEU A 44 -16.43 -4.06 2.99
N ALA A 45 -15.61 -4.15 4.03
CA ALA A 45 -15.77 -3.37 5.24
C ALA A 45 -15.69 -1.85 4.97
N GLU A 46 -14.76 -1.42 4.11
CA GLU A 46 -14.67 -0.05 3.63
C GLU A 46 -15.95 0.40 2.92
N GLN A 47 -16.50 -0.42 2.01
CA GLN A 47 -17.76 -0.09 1.34
C GLN A 47 -18.90 0.08 2.36
N ALA A 48 -18.95 -0.77 3.39
CA ALA A 48 -19.94 -0.67 4.46
C ALA A 48 -19.76 0.59 5.32
N VAL A 49 -18.52 0.96 5.65
CA VAL A 49 -18.19 2.17 6.43
C VAL A 49 -18.52 3.45 5.65
N LEU A 50 -18.28 3.48 4.33
CA LEU A 50 -18.54 4.64 3.50
C LEU A 50 -20.01 4.76 3.08
N HIS A 51 -20.79 3.67 3.13
CA HIS A 51 -22.19 3.68 2.75
C HIS A 51 -23.06 4.73 3.45
N PRO A 52 -23.04 4.91 4.79
CA PRO A 52 -23.85 5.94 5.45
C PRO A 52 -23.49 7.35 4.97
N LEU A 53 -22.20 7.63 4.76
CA LEU A 53 -21.77 8.93 4.22
C LEU A 53 -22.24 9.15 2.78
N ARG A 54 -22.27 8.10 1.95
CA ARG A 54 -22.81 8.16 0.58
C ARG A 54 -24.31 8.48 0.57
N LEU A 55 -25.07 7.89 1.49
CA LEU A 55 -26.50 8.18 1.64
C LEU A 55 -26.75 9.64 2.05
N LEU A 56 -25.91 10.20 2.93
CA LEU A 56 -26.03 11.59 3.38
C LEU A 56 -25.76 12.63 2.28
N VAL A 57 -25.00 12.26 1.25
CA VAL A 57 -24.65 13.15 0.13
C VAL A 57 -25.35 12.78 -1.17
N GLU A 58 -26.29 11.82 -1.11
CA GLU A 58 -27.00 11.30 -2.28
C GLU A 58 -26.02 10.91 -3.40
N ALA A 59 -24.88 10.31 -3.01
CA ALA A 59 -23.90 9.80 -3.96
C ALA A 59 -24.40 8.46 -4.50
N ASP A 60 -24.93 8.49 -5.72
CA ASP A 60 -25.51 7.30 -6.34
C ASP A 60 -24.47 6.47 -7.12
N PRO A 61 -24.61 5.14 -7.13
CA PRO A 61 -23.83 4.28 -8.02
C PRO A 61 -24.16 4.58 -9.49
N PRO A 62 -23.22 4.37 -10.43
CA PRO A 62 -21.90 3.77 -10.25
C PRO A 62 -20.79 4.77 -9.94
N GLN A 63 -21.07 6.06 -10.10
CA GLN A 63 -20.09 7.15 -10.10
C GLN A 63 -19.73 7.57 -8.68
N TRP A 64 -20.65 7.35 -7.74
CA TRP A 64 -20.59 7.87 -6.38
C TRP A 64 -20.46 9.39 -6.35
N TRP A 65 -21.08 10.07 -7.30
CA TRP A 65 -21.13 11.54 -7.37
C TRP A 65 -22.48 12.04 -6.87
N PRO A 66 -22.51 13.16 -6.14
CA PRO A 66 -23.77 13.81 -5.77
C PRO A 66 -24.45 14.39 -7.02
N ALA A 67 -25.78 14.49 -6.99
CA ALA A 67 -26.56 15.09 -8.08
C ALA A 67 -26.30 16.59 -8.24
N ASP A 68 -26.10 17.30 -7.13
CA ASP A 68 -25.72 18.71 -7.10
C ASP A 68 -24.52 18.90 -6.17
N PHE A 69 -23.44 19.48 -6.68
CA PHE A 69 -22.24 19.77 -5.91
C PHE A 69 -22.35 21.03 -5.05
N GLY A 70 -23.35 21.91 -5.24
CA GLY A 70 -23.44 23.19 -4.53
C GLY A 70 -23.43 23.03 -3.00
N ASP A 71 -24.55 22.58 -2.44
CA ASP A 71 -24.70 22.43 -0.99
C ASP A 71 -24.07 21.14 -0.45
N SER A 72 -23.85 20.14 -1.31
CA SER A 72 -23.27 18.86 -0.92
C SER A 72 -21.74 18.85 -0.86
N LEU A 73 -21.06 19.86 -1.41
CA LEU A 73 -19.59 19.89 -1.51
C LEU A 73 -18.87 19.58 -0.18
N PRO A 74 -19.23 20.20 0.97
CA PRO A 74 -18.52 19.94 2.22
C PRO A 74 -18.68 18.49 2.69
N TRP A 75 -19.87 17.93 2.54
CA TRP A 75 -20.15 16.55 2.91
C TRP A 75 -19.51 15.55 1.95
N TYR A 76 -19.52 15.85 0.66
CA TYR A 76 -18.82 15.06 -0.35
C TYR A 76 -17.31 15.09 -0.10
N TRP A 77 -16.77 16.23 0.32
CA TRP A 77 -15.38 16.34 0.72
C TRP A 77 -15.06 15.50 1.97
N LEU A 78 -15.97 15.47 2.96
CA LEU A 78 -15.85 14.59 4.12
C LEU A 78 -15.90 13.10 3.73
N LEU A 79 -16.74 12.72 2.76
CA LEU A 79 -16.78 11.38 2.19
C LEU A 79 -15.44 11.02 1.55
N LEU A 80 -14.86 11.92 0.72
CA LEU A 80 -13.54 11.71 0.12
C LEU A 80 -12.43 11.61 1.17
N ALA A 81 -12.46 12.47 2.19
CA ALA A 81 -11.49 12.45 3.28
C ALA A 81 -11.55 11.15 4.08
N THR A 82 -12.77 10.68 4.39
CA THR A 82 -13.00 9.40 5.07
C THR A 82 -12.56 8.23 4.19
N GLY A 83 -12.82 8.29 2.88
CA GLY A 83 -12.33 7.33 1.89
C GLY A 83 -10.81 7.24 1.86
N ALA A 84 -10.12 8.37 1.76
CA ALA A 84 -8.66 8.42 1.77
C ALA A 84 -8.05 7.88 3.07
N GLY A 85 -8.68 8.19 4.22
CA GLY A 85 -8.25 7.67 5.52
C GLY A 85 -8.47 6.17 5.67
N THR A 86 -9.63 5.66 5.28
CA THR A 86 -9.93 4.21 5.32
C THR A 86 -9.03 3.42 4.39
N GLU A 87 -8.81 3.89 3.17
CA GLU A 87 -7.86 3.31 2.22
C GLU A 87 -6.44 3.25 2.79
N ALA A 88 -5.94 4.37 3.35
CA ALA A 88 -4.62 4.42 3.96
C ALA A 88 -4.48 3.46 5.17
N ALA A 89 -5.52 3.34 6.00
CA ALA A 89 -5.55 2.39 7.10
C ALA A 89 -5.50 0.94 6.61
N ILE A 90 -6.24 0.60 5.56
CA ILE A 90 -6.25 -0.76 4.99
C ILE A 90 -4.89 -1.12 4.39
N ILE A 91 -4.29 -0.21 3.61
CA ILE A 91 -2.96 -0.42 3.04
C ILE A 91 -1.92 -0.59 4.17
N ALA A 92 -2.01 0.22 5.23
CA ALA A 92 -1.14 0.09 6.39
C ALA A 92 -1.33 -1.26 7.11
N LEU A 93 -2.58 -1.72 7.30
CA LEU A 93 -2.87 -3.05 7.89
C LEU A 93 -2.24 -4.18 7.08
N LEU A 94 -2.39 -4.14 5.76
CA LEU A 94 -1.80 -5.10 4.83
C LEU A 94 -0.27 -4.97 4.74
N GLY A 95 0.28 -3.80 5.07
CA GLY A 95 1.72 -3.56 5.18
C GLY A 95 2.42 -4.49 6.17
N GLY A 96 1.71 -4.96 7.20
CA GLY A 96 2.26 -5.89 8.19
C GLY A 96 2.64 -7.27 7.64
N PRO A 97 1.70 -8.03 7.04
CA PRO A 97 2.01 -9.26 6.33
C PRO A 97 2.95 -9.02 5.13
N ALA A 98 2.73 -7.95 4.35
CA ALA A 98 3.57 -7.64 3.19
C ALA A 98 5.05 -7.40 3.56
N ALA A 99 5.32 -6.63 4.62
CA ALA A 99 6.66 -6.39 5.13
C ALA A 99 7.37 -7.68 5.56
N ARG A 100 6.65 -8.63 6.18
CA ARG A 100 7.21 -9.94 6.53
C ARG A 100 7.52 -10.80 5.31
N GLY A 101 6.62 -10.82 4.34
CA GLY A 101 6.87 -11.46 3.04
C GLY A 101 8.13 -10.91 2.38
N ALA A 102 8.25 -9.58 2.30
CA ALA A 102 9.41 -8.91 1.70
C ALA A 102 10.71 -9.22 2.46
N GLY A 103 10.68 -9.15 3.80
CA GLY A 103 11.83 -9.47 4.64
C GLY A 103 12.28 -10.93 4.50
N ALA A 104 11.33 -11.87 4.42
CA ALA A 104 11.63 -13.28 4.20
C ALA A 104 12.18 -13.52 2.77
N ALA A 105 11.60 -12.86 1.77
CA ALA A 105 12.05 -12.94 0.38
C ALA A 105 13.50 -12.43 0.21
N LEU A 106 13.89 -11.37 0.91
CA LEU A 106 15.28 -10.87 0.95
C LEU A 106 16.28 -11.90 1.53
N LEU A 107 15.79 -12.77 2.41
CA LEU A 107 16.53 -13.88 3.00
C LEU A 107 16.43 -15.18 2.17
N GLY A 108 15.77 -15.14 1.00
CA GLY A 108 15.56 -16.32 0.15
C GLY A 108 14.56 -17.34 0.72
N ARG A 109 13.69 -16.91 1.65
CA ARG A 109 12.70 -17.76 2.31
C ARG A 109 11.29 -17.41 1.85
N ARG A 110 10.39 -18.41 1.85
CA ARG A 110 8.95 -18.22 1.65
C ARG A 110 8.19 -18.53 2.94
N PRO A 111 7.63 -17.52 3.63
CA PRO A 111 6.90 -17.74 4.87
C PRO A 111 5.54 -18.39 4.62
N GLY A 112 5.11 -19.25 5.54
CA GLY A 112 3.77 -19.84 5.51
C GLY A 112 2.67 -18.83 5.88
N PRO A 113 1.38 -19.11 5.59
CA PRO A 113 0.27 -18.21 5.91
C PRO A 113 0.18 -17.80 7.39
N ALA A 114 0.43 -18.75 8.30
CA ALA A 114 0.42 -18.48 9.73
C ALA A 114 1.58 -17.55 10.15
N GLU A 115 2.77 -17.71 9.55
CA GLU A 115 3.93 -16.84 9.80
C GLU A 115 3.67 -15.41 9.30
N LEU A 116 2.95 -15.29 8.18
CA LEU A 116 2.50 -14.01 7.62
C LEU A 116 1.41 -13.33 8.44
N LEU A 117 0.74 -13.99 9.38
CA LEU A 117 -0.29 -13.37 10.22
C LEU A 117 0.14 -13.21 11.68
N ARG A 118 0.83 -14.19 12.27
CA ARG A 118 1.22 -14.23 13.70
C ARG A 118 2.55 -13.51 13.99
N GLY A 119 2.77 -12.33 13.42
CA GLY A 119 4.02 -11.58 13.57
C GLY A 119 4.33 -11.20 15.02
N SER A 120 5.53 -10.68 15.27
CA SER A 120 6.01 -10.35 16.62
C SER A 120 5.26 -9.18 17.30
N ARG A 121 4.53 -8.34 16.54
CA ARG A 121 3.84 -7.14 17.05
C ARG A 121 2.52 -6.79 16.32
N PRO A 122 1.54 -7.71 16.26
CA PRO A 122 0.30 -7.47 15.53
C PRO A 122 -0.51 -6.30 16.10
N GLY A 123 -0.53 -6.16 17.44
CA GLY A 123 -1.20 -5.04 18.11
C GLY A 123 -0.58 -3.68 17.76
N ALA A 124 0.75 -3.57 17.69
CA ALA A 124 1.39 -2.32 17.34
C ALA A 124 1.17 -1.94 15.87
N ALA A 125 1.19 -2.93 14.96
CA ALA A 125 0.87 -2.71 13.54
C ALA A 125 -0.59 -2.29 13.34
N LEU A 126 -1.53 -2.94 14.05
CA LEU A 126 -2.94 -2.58 14.07
C LEU A 126 -3.14 -1.14 14.58
N LEU A 127 -2.57 -0.80 15.73
CA LEU A 127 -2.66 0.55 16.29
C LEU A 127 -2.08 1.61 15.35
N ALA A 128 -0.94 1.31 14.72
CA ALA A 128 -0.33 2.23 13.77
C ALA A 128 -1.19 2.42 12.53
N ALA A 129 -1.77 1.36 11.98
CA ALA A 129 -2.66 1.46 10.83
C ALA A 129 -3.96 2.23 11.16
N VAL A 130 -4.54 1.96 12.34
CA VAL A 130 -5.69 2.71 12.87
C VAL A 130 -5.36 4.17 13.13
N ALA A 131 -4.12 4.52 13.45
CA ALA A 131 -3.69 5.91 13.60
C ALA A 131 -3.40 6.61 12.26
N VAL A 132 -2.84 5.89 11.27
CA VAL A 132 -2.54 6.44 9.94
C VAL A 132 -3.82 6.92 9.25
N GLY A 133 -4.92 6.15 9.34
CA GLY A 133 -6.18 6.50 8.68
C GLY A 133 -6.72 7.88 9.06
N PRO A 134 -6.98 8.17 10.35
CA PRO A 134 -7.42 9.48 10.82
C PRO A 134 -6.44 10.60 10.46
N VAL A 135 -5.13 10.37 10.51
CA VAL A 135 -4.15 11.40 10.12
C VAL A 135 -4.27 11.73 8.62
N VAL A 136 -4.42 10.72 7.76
CA VAL A 136 -4.65 10.93 6.33
C VAL A 136 -6.00 11.58 6.06
N ALA A 137 -7.06 11.19 6.77
CA ALA A 137 -8.38 11.81 6.66
C ALA A 137 -8.36 13.29 7.06
N LEU A 138 -7.73 13.62 8.20
CA LEU A 138 -7.56 15.01 8.65
C LEU A 138 -6.73 15.83 7.65
N ALA A 139 -5.66 15.25 7.09
CA ALA A 139 -4.89 15.91 6.03
C ALA A 139 -5.70 16.07 4.73
N ALA A 140 -6.65 15.18 4.45
CA ALA A 140 -7.53 15.30 3.30
C ALA A 140 -8.53 16.47 3.44
N LEU A 141 -8.91 16.84 4.66
CA LEU A 141 -9.76 18.01 4.90
C LEU A 141 -9.11 19.33 4.46
N THR A 142 -7.78 19.38 4.34
CA THR A 142 -7.05 20.59 3.89
C THR A 142 -6.82 20.63 2.38
N GLY A 143 -7.62 19.94 1.58
CA GLY A 143 -7.41 19.85 0.13
C GLY A 143 -6.53 18.66 -0.24
N PRO A 144 -5.50 18.82 -1.10
CA PRO A 144 -4.62 17.72 -1.54
C PRO A 144 -3.65 17.22 -0.47
N GLY A 145 -3.83 17.61 0.80
CA GLY A 145 -2.94 17.25 1.92
C GLY A 145 -2.86 15.73 2.16
N TRP A 146 -3.87 14.97 1.74
CA TRP A 146 -3.83 13.50 1.81
C TRP A 146 -2.69 12.92 0.99
N PHE A 147 -2.30 13.51 -0.15
CA PHE A 147 -1.18 13.00 -0.94
C PHE A 147 0.12 13.11 -0.14
N LEU A 148 0.33 14.23 0.54
CA LEU A 148 1.49 14.43 1.39
C LEU A 148 1.48 13.45 2.57
N ALA A 149 0.36 13.34 3.29
CA ALA A 149 0.23 12.41 4.42
C ALA A 149 0.44 10.95 3.98
N TYR A 150 -0.18 10.55 2.86
CA TYR A 150 -0.03 9.23 2.27
C TYR A 150 1.43 8.95 1.88
N GLY A 151 2.10 9.88 1.21
CA GLY A 151 3.50 9.74 0.80
C GLY A 151 4.46 9.59 1.98
N LEU A 152 4.22 10.31 3.08
CA LEU A 152 5.10 10.34 4.25
C LEU A 152 4.85 9.21 5.25
N LEU A 153 3.60 8.78 5.43
CA LEU A 153 3.20 7.81 6.46
C LEU A 153 3.15 6.37 5.94
N GLY A 154 3.30 6.16 4.63
CA GLY A 154 3.24 4.83 4.02
C GLY A 154 4.20 3.79 4.59
N LEU A 155 5.36 4.23 5.05
CA LEU A 155 6.42 3.33 5.55
C LEU A 155 6.28 3.02 7.05
N VAL A 156 5.27 3.54 7.75
CA VAL A 156 5.12 3.36 9.21
C VAL A 156 5.07 1.90 9.60
N VAL A 157 4.24 1.09 8.93
CA VAL A 157 4.08 -0.33 9.26
C VAL A 157 5.31 -1.15 8.83
N PRO A 158 5.88 -0.99 7.62
CA PRO A 158 7.16 -1.59 7.28
C PRO A 158 8.27 -1.29 8.29
N VAL A 159 8.40 -0.03 8.74
CA VAL A 159 9.37 0.37 9.77
C VAL A 159 9.12 -0.36 11.10
N LEU A 160 7.87 -0.43 11.57
CA LEU A 160 7.53 -1.14 12.81
C LEU A 160 7.89 -2.62 12.76
N VAL A 161 7.61 -3.25 11.62
CA VAL A 161 7.71 -4.70 11.45
C VAL A 161 9.14 -5.13 11.13
N LEU A 162 9.83 -4.43 10.23
CA LEU A 162 11.17 -4.79 9.76
C LEU A 162 12.28 -4.19 10.61
N ASP A 163 12.13 -2.94 11.06
CA ASP A 163 13.18 -2.30 11.88
C ASP A 163 12.97 -2.55 13.38
N GLY A 164 11.81 -3.07 13.79
CA GLY A 164 11.53 -3.44 15.19
C GLY A 164 11.54 -2.24 16.16
N VAL A 165 11.40 -1.01 15.66
CA VAL A 165 11.40 0.21 16.48
C VAL A 165 10.12 0.31 17.34
N PRO A 166 10.17 1.01 18.49
CA PRO A 166 8.98 1.22 19.31
C PRO A 166 7.94 2.08 18.59
N GLY A 167 6.66 1.84 18.89
CA GLY A 167 5.48 2.45 18.25
C GLY A 167 5.59 3.95 18.02
N HIS A 168 5.96 4.70 19.07
CA HIS A 168 6.05 6.15 19.03
C HIS A 168 7.18 6.70 18.14
N ARG A 169 8.22 5.90 17.82
CA ARG A 169 9.35 6.32 16.96
C ARG A 169 9.16 5.96 15.50
N ALA A 170 8.28 5.01 15.20
CA ALA A 170 8.01 4.59 13.84
C ALA A 170 7.55 5.71 12.90
N PRO A 171 6.59 6.59 13.26
CA PRO A 171 6.16 7.66 12.35
C PRO A 171 7.30 8.59 11.97
N TRP A 172 8.10 9.01 12.95
CA TRP A 172 9.25 9.88 12.70
C TRP A 172 10.30 9.21 11.81
N ARG A 173 10.61 7.93 12.06
CA ARG A 173 11.55 7.17 11.23
C ARG A 173 11.01 6.99 9.80
N ALA A 174 9.72 6.71 9.63
CA ALA A 174 9.07 6.59 8.33
C ALA A 174 9.16 7.90 7.54
N ILE A 175 8.80 9.04 8.15
CA ILE A 175 8.90 10.37 7.53
C ILE A 175 10.34 10.67 7.10
N ARG A 176 11.31 10.41 7.98
CA ARG A 176 12.73 10.64 7.68
C ARG A 176 13.20 9.78 6.51
N LEU A 177 12.82 8.51 6.45
CA LEU A 177 13.15 7.62 5.33
C LEU A 177 12.46 8.07 4.05
N ALA A 178 11.18 8.47 4.14
CA ALA A 178 10.40 8.96 3.01
C ALA A 178 11.00 10.23 2.39
N GLY A 179 11.62 11.11 3.19
CA GLY A 179 12.29 12.33 2.74
C GLY A 179 13.74 12.14 2.24
N ARG A 180 14.37 10.98 2.47
CA ARG A 180 15.72 10.71 1.97
C ARG A 180 15.73 10.55 0.45
N VAL A 181 16.91 10.76 -0.15
CA VAL A 181 17.14 10.60 -1.60
C VAL A 181 16.11 11.39 -2.41
N SER A 182 16.00 12.69 -2.11
CA SER A 182 15.07 13.62 -2.79
C SER A 182 13.61 13.16 -2.76
N ALA A 183 13.17 12.62 -1.62
CA ALA A 183 11.83 12.08 -1.44
C ALA A 183 11.41 10.97 -2.43
N ARG A 184 12.37 10.22 -2.99
CA ARG A 184 12.11 9.17 -3.98
C ARG A 184 11.07 8.15 -3.51
N ALA A 185 11.14 7.70 -2.26
CA ALA A 185 10.20 6.72 -1.73
C ALA A 185 8.77 7.27 -1.73
N ALA A 186 8.57 8.51 -1.30
CA ALA A 186 7.28 9.19 -1.35
C ALA A 186 6.79 9.37 -2.81
N ALA A 187 7.68 9.78 -3.72
CA ALA A 187 7.34 9.96 -5.14
C ALA A 187 6.91 8.66 -5.83
N VAL A 188 7.63 7.55 -5.61
CA VAL A 188 7.26 6.24 -6.18
C VAL A 188 5.95 5.72 -5.59
N ARG A 189 5.73 5.93 -4.28
CA ARG A 189 4.47 5.57 -3.63
C ARG A 189 3.29 6.38 -4.20
N LEU A 190 3.47 7.68 -4.42
CA LEU A 190 2.47 8.53 -5.08
C LEU A 190 2.22 8.10 -6.52
N LEU A 191 3.26 7.74 -7.27
CA LEU A 191 3.11 7.21 -8.62
C LEU A 191 2.29 5.91 -8.62
N GLY A 192 2.59 4.98 -7.71
CA GLY A 192 1.83 3.75 -7.53
C GLY A 192 0.36 4.02 -7.18
N TYR A 193 0.12 4.96 -6.27
CA TYR A 193 -1.23 5.38 -5.87
C TYR A 193 -2.02 6.03 -7.01
N LEU A 194 -1.40 6.93 -7.78
CA LEU A 194 -2.05 7.59 -8.92
C LEU A 194 -2.35 6.60 -10.05
N GLY A 195 -1.39 5.74 -10.40
CA GLY A 195 -1.60 4.70 -11.40
C GLY A 195 -2.73 3.76 -10.99
N TRP A 196 -2.76 3.40 -9.72
CA TRP A 196 -3.85 2.64 -9.15
C TRP A 196 -5.19 3.38 -9.21
N TRP A 197 -5.24 4.64 -8.80
CA TRP A 197 -6.47 5.43 -8.80
C TRP A 197 -7.12 5.50 -10.19
N LEU A 198 -6.30 5.65 -11.24
CA LEU A 198 -6.75 5.58 -12.64
C LEU A 198 -7.32 4.20 -13.01
N ILE A 199 -6.63 3.12 -12.63
CA ILE A 199 -7.11 1.74 -12.87
C ILE A 199 -8.43 1.49 -12.13
N ARG A 200 -8.55 1.95 -10.88
CA ARG A 200 -9.77 1.84 -10.08
C ARG A 200 -10.95 2.51 -10.77
N LEU A 201 -10.79 3.74 -11.23
CA LEU A 201 -11.85 4.46 -11.95
C LEU A 201 -12.21 3.76 -13.26
N GLY A 202 -11.19 3.33 -14.03
CA GLY A 202 -11.39 2.65 -15.30
C GLY A 202 -12.14 1.32 -15.16
N ILE A 203 -11.74 0.46 -14.23
CA ILE A 203 -12.40 -0.84 -14.03
C ILE A 203 -13.74 -0.66 -13.30
N GLY A 204 -13.80 0.16 -12.24
CA GLY A 204 -15.00 0.36 -11.44
C GLY A 204 -16.18 0.88 -12.28
N LEU A 205 -15.94 1.92 -13.09
CA LEU A 205 -16.94 2.45 -14.02
C LEU A 205 -17.11 1.55 -15.25
N GLY A 206 -16.00 1.01 -15.77
CA GLY A 206 -16.00 0.18 -16.98
C GLY A 206 -16.80 -1.10 -16.85
N VAL A 207 -16.80 -1.75 -15.68
CA VAL A 207 -17.62 -2.95 -15.43
C VAL A 207 -19.11 -2.62 -15.51
N TYR A 208 -19.55 -1.56 -14.84
CA TYR A 208 -20.97 -1.16 -14.86
C TYR A 208 -21.42 -0.77 -16.27
N HIS A 209 -20.71 0.15 -16.92
CA HIS A 209 -21.08 0.61 -18.27
C HIS A 209 -20.93 -0.48 -19.32
N GLY A 210 -19.91 -1.34 -19.19
CA GLY A 210 -19.71 -2.50 -20.06
C GLY A 210 -20.86 -3.49 -19.99
N LEU A 211 -21.31 -3.86 -18.78
CA LEU A 211 -22.48 -4.72 -18.61
C LEU A 211 -23.76 -4.07 -19.16
N GLY A 212 -23.93 -2.76 -18.97
CA GLY A 212 -25.05 -2.01 -19.52
C GLY A 212 -25.09 -2.06 -21.06
N MET A 213 -23.93 -1.95 -21.72
CA MET A 213 -23.84 -2.04 -23.18
C MET A 213 -24.17 -3.42 -23.74
N LEU A 214 -23.92 -4.50 -22.96
CA LEU A 214 -24.23 -5.86 -23.40
C LEU A 214 -25.74 -6.17 -23.38
N GLY A 215 -26.53 -5.39 -22.63
CA GLY A 215 -27.99 -5.53 -22.60
C GLY A 215 -28.49 -6.89 -22.06
N LEU A 216 -27.67 -7.60 -21.28
CA LEU A 216 -27.98 -8.96 -20.80
C LEU A 216 -29.05 -8.97 -19.69
N PHE A 217 -29.12 -7.90 -18.91
CA PHE A 217 -30.09 -7.70 -17.84
C PHE A 217 -30.20 -6.20 -17.50
N ASP A 218 -31.20 -5.82 -16.70
CA ASP A 218 -31.34 -4.45 -16.21
C ASP A 218 -30.25 -4.15 -15.16
N VAL A 219 -29.13 -3.62 -15.63
CA VAL A 219 -27.99 -3.26 -14.77
C VAL A 219 -28.35 -2.12 -13.81
N SER A 220 -29.34 -1.27 -14.15
CA SER A 220 -29.76 -0.15 -13.30
C SER A 220 -30.42 -0.66 -12.01
N ALA A 221 -31.25 -1.70 -12.09
CA ALA A 221 -31.84 -2.36 -10.93
C ALA A 221 -30.79 -3.03 -10.02
N TRP A 222 -29.60 -3.33 -10.56
CA TRP A 222 -28.48 -3.96 -9.84
C TRP A 222 -27.29 -3.01 -9.63
N ALA A 223 -27.49 -1.71 -9.76
CA ALA A 223 -26.39 -0.74 -9.78
C ALA A 223 -25.54 -0.78 -8.50
N LEU A 224 -26.18 -0.82 -7.32
CA LEU A 224 -25.51 -0.90 -6.04
C LEU A 224 -24.63 -2.16 -5.90
N PRO A 225 -25.17 -3.40 -5.98
CA PRO A 225 -24.37 -4.60 -5.80
C PRO A 225 -23.30 -4.78 -6.89
N VAL A 226 -23.58 -4.42 -8.15
CA VAL A 226 -22.58 -4.48 -9.24
C VAL A 226 -21.44 -3.51 -8.97
N THR A 227 -21.74 -2.27 -8.59
CA THR A 227 -20.72 -1.26 -8.29
C THR A 227 -19.89 -1.66 -7.07
N VAL A 228 -20.52 -2.08 -5.97
CA VAL A 228 -19.83 -2.55 -4.77
C VAL A 228 -18.92 -3.74 -5.10
N ALA A 229 -19.41 -4.71 -5.86
CA ALA A 229 -18.62 -5.87 -6.26
C ALA A 229 -17.41 -5.46 -7.13
N ALA A 230 -17.62 -4.59 -8.12
CA ALA A 230 -16.54 -4.12 -9.00
C ALA A 230 -15.46 -3.38 -8.21
N PHE A 231 -15.84 -2.37 -7.41
CA PHE A 231 -14.88 -1.60 -6.62
C PHE A 231 -14.20 -2.46 -5.54
N ALA A 232 -14.92 -3.35 -4.87
CA ALA A 232 -14.33 -4.23 -3.86
C ALA A 232 -13.35 -5.24 -4.48
N ALA A 233 -13.67 -5.84 -5.63
CA ALA A 233 -12.78 -6.77 -6.33
C ALA A 233 -11.50 -6.08 -6.80
N VAL A 234 -11.63 -4.86 -7.32
CA VAL A 234 -10.52 -4.04 -7.79
C VAL A 234 -9.65 -3.67 -6.57
N ASN A 235 -10.25 -3.15 -5.49
CA ASN A 235 -9.55 -2.79 -4.25
C ASN A 235 -8.84 -4.00 -3.58
N ALA A 236 -9.42 -5.20 -3.68
CA ALA A 236 -8.84 -6.43 -3.14
C ALA A 236 -7.50 -6.82 -3.79
N LEU A 237 -7.23 -6.34 -5.00
CA LEU A 237 -5.94 -6.54 -5.68
C LEU A 237 -4.97 -5.40 -5.40
N ALA A 238 -5.44 -4.17 -5.37
CA ALA A 238 -4.56 -3.02 -5.29
C ALA A 238 -4.10 -2.66 -3.90
N TYR A 239 -4.96 -2.75 -2.89
CA TYR A 239 -4.55 -2.51 -1.50
C TYR A 239 -3.36 -3.38 -1.09
N PRO A 240 -3.34 -4.69 -1.37
CA PRO A 240 -2.17 -5.48 -1.05
C PRO A 240 -1.00 -5.22 -2.01
N ALA A 241 -1.25 -4.84 -3.27
CA ALA A 241 -0.16 -4.43 -4.19
C ALA A 241 0.58 -3.17 -3.68
N LEU A 242 -0.16 -2.16 -3.20
CA LEU A 242 0.40 -0.94 -2.62
C LEU A 242 1.13 -1.25 -1.30
N ALA A 243 0.57 -2.12 -0.46
CA ALA A 243 1.24 -2.57 0.75
C ALA A 243 2.55 -3.34 0.46
N CYS A 244 2.57 -4.17 -0.59
CA CYS A 244 3.78 -4.82 -1.08
C CYS A 244 4.79 -3.81 -1.60
N LEU A 245 4.34 -2.80 -2.34
CA LEU A 245 5.19 -1.71 -2.81
C LEU A 245 5.86 -0.98 -1.63
N ASP A 246 5.13 -0.72 -0.54
CA ASP A 246 5.69 -0.08 0.65
C ASP A 246 6.77 -0.90 1.34
N ALA A 247 6.53 -2.21 1.43
CA ALA A 247 7.49 -3.14 2.00
C ALA A 247 8.79 -3.19 1.19
N VAL A 248 8.66 -3.29 -0.14
CA VAL A 248 9.80 -3.30 -1.08
C VAL A 248 10.52 -1.95 -1.06
N LEU A 249 9.78 -0.83 -1.10
CA LEU A 249 10.33 0.53 -1.03
C LEU A 249 11.10 0.78 0.28
N HIS A 250 10.58 0.30 1.41
CA HIS A 250 11.28 0.38 2.68
C HIS A 250 12.64 -0.32 2.62
N LEU A 251 12.67 -1.57 2.14
CA LEU A 251 13.91 -2.34 2.01
C LEU A 251 14.89 -1.68 1.03
N GLU A 252 14.42 -1.22 -0.13
CA GLU A 252 15.25 -0.53 -1.12
C GLU A 252 15.85 0.76 -0.56
N THR A 253 15.05 1.56 0.15
CA THR A 253 15.50 2.80 0.77
C THR A 253 16.59 2.53 1.80
N ARG A 254 16.46 1.45 2.57
CA ARG A 254 17.50 1.02 3.51
C ARG A 254 18.76 0.52 2.80
N ILE A 255 18.64 -0.29 1.75
CA ILE A 255 19.78 -0.73 0.95
C ILE A 255 20.53 0.48 0.38
N ARG A 256 19.81 1.49 -0.10
CA ARG A 256 20.39 2.69 -0.71
C ARG A 256 21.03 3.64 0.28
N THR A 257 20.42 3.82 1.46
CA THR A 257 20.84 4.88 2.41
C THR A 257 21.58 4.40 3.64
N GLU A 258 21.36 3.14 4.04
CA GLU A 258 21.96 2.53 5.23
C GLU A 258 22.83 1.32 4.87
N GLY A 259 22.93 0.95 3.59
CA GLY A 259 23.63 -0.26 3.14
C GLY A 259 25.11 -0.30 3.51
N LEU A 260 25.80 0.85 3.44
CA LEU A 260 27.19 0.97 3.87
C LEU A 260 27.33 0.81 5.38
N ASP A 261 26.51 1.49 6.18
CA ASP A 261 26.51 1.38 7.64
C ASP A 261 26.24 -0.07 8.10
N ILE A 262 25.34 -0.77 7.42
CA ILE A 262 25.05 -2.18 7.67
C ILE A 262 26.27 -3.07 7.34
N ARG A 263 27.02 -2.77 6.28
CA ARG A 263 28.25 -3.50 5.93
C ARG A 263 29.34 -3.24 6.95
N LEU A 264 29.57 -1.97 7.33
CA LEU A 264 30.60 -1.58 8.28
C LEU A 264 30.33 -2.12 9.69
N SER A 265 29.07 -2.08 10.17
CA SER A 265 28.70 -2.64 11.48
C SER A 265 28.83 -4.16 11.58
N ARG A 266 28.87 -4.88 10.44
CA ARG A 266 29.09 -6.34 10.38
C ARG A 266 30.53 -6.72 10.08
N ALA A 267 31.41 -5.74 9.83
CA ALA A 267 32.82 -5.99 9.62
C ALA A 267 33.47 -6.46 10.94
N PRO A 268 34.23 -7.56 10.92
CA PRO A 268 35.06 -7.95 12.06
C PRO A 268 36.00 -6.79 12.46
N ALA A 269 36.24 -6.63 13.76
CA ALA A 269 37.19 -5.64 14.25
C ALA A 269 38.60 -5.93 13.67
N GLY A 270 39.21 -4.93 13.04
CA GLY A 270 40.56 -5.02 12.46
C GLY A 270 40.61 -5.26 10.94
N VAL A 271 39.48 -5.34 10.23
CA VAL A 271 39.51 -5.35 8.76
C VAL A 271 39.91 -3.96 8.26
N PRO A 272 40.98 -3.84 7.44
CA PRO A 272 41.42 -2.54 6.91
C PRO A 272 40.32 -1.87 6.07
N GLU A 273 40.11 -0.58 6.28
CA GLU A 273 39.12 0.24 5.57
C GLU A 273 39.17 0.10 4.04
N PRO A 274 40.35 -0.01 3.37
CA PRO A 274 40.41 -0.24 1.92
C PRO A 274 39.80 -1.58 1.48
N VAL A 275 39.88 -2.61 2.33
CA VAL A 275 39.31 -3.94 2.07
C VAL A 275 37.80 -3.93 2.26
N LEU A 276 37.29 -3.11 3.19
CA LEU A 276 35.85 -2.92 3.41
C LEU A 276 35.17 -2.11 2.30
N LEU A 277 35.90 -1.14 1.73
CA LEU A 277 35.41 -0.26 0.66
C LEU A 277 35.63 -0.84 -0.75
N ALA A 278 36.45 -1.88 -0.88
CA ALA A 278 36.61 -2.60 -2.14
C ALA A 278 35.31 -3.34 -2.49
N ALA A 279 34.55 -2.80 -3.44
CA ALA A 279 33.49 -3.56 -4.09
C ALA A 279 34.13 -4.77 -4.78
N GLN A 280 33.86 -5.98 -4.29
CA GLN A 280 34.11 -7.18 -5.09
C GLN A 280 33.34 -7.01 -6.39
N ARG A 281 34.08 -6.84 -7.49
CA ARG A 281 33.56 -6.72 -8.85
C ARG A 281 32.92 -8.03 -9.28
#